data_AF-A0A963RJL1-F1
#
_entry.id   AF-A0A963RJL1-F1
#
_cell.length_a   1.000
_cell.length_b   1.000
_cell.length_c   1.000
_cell.angle_alpha   90.00
_cell.angle_beta   90.00
_cell.angle_gamma   90.00
#
_symmetry.space_group_name_H-M   'P 1'
#
loop_
_entity.id
_entity.type
_entity.pdbx_description
1 polymer ?
#
loop_
_entity_poly.entity_id
_entity_poly.type
_entity_poly.pdbx_seq_one_letter_code
_entity_poly.pdbx_strand_id
1 'polypeptide(L)' 'WGAAYSMVMTDANAHVRPLHERMPVILPRHDWQQWLHGTPAEAFALCRPYAGEMQVDRTDEPWVARR' A
#
# COMPACT_ATOMS: atom_id res chain seq x y z
N TRP A 1 -18.61 -19.48 -6.24
CA TRP A 1 -17.92 -18.18 -6.05
C TRP A 1 -18.53 -17.47 -4.85
N GLY A 2 -17.71 -16.77 -4.06
CA GLY A 2 -18.11 -16.07 -2.83
C GLY A 2 -17.55 -14.65 -2.79
N ALA A 3 -17.73 -13.96 -1.65
CA ALA A 3 -17.19 -12.61 -1.46
C ALA A 3 -15.66 -12.59 -1.60
N ALA A 4 -15.14 -11.59 -2.32
CA ALA A 4 -13.72 -11.38 -2.54
C ALA A 4 -13.40 -9.89 -2.45
N TYR A 5 -12.13 -9.56 -2.16
CA TYR A 5 -11.62 -8.19 -2.12
C TYR A 5 -10.23 -8.14 -2.77
N SER A 6 -9.77 -6.92 -3.04
CA SER A 6 -8.44 -6.63 -3.56
C SER A 6 -7.88 -5.36 -2.92
N MET A 7 -6.57 -5.15 -3.05
CA MET A 7 -5.90 -3.93 -2.59
C MET A 7 -5.82 -2.89 -3.71
N VAL A 8 -5.93 -1.62 -3.34
CA VAL A 8 -5.63 -0.50 -4.24
C VAL A 8 -4.14 -0.24 -4.25
N MET A 9 -3.60 -0.06 -5.45
CA MET A 9 -2.17 0.06 -5.69
C MET A 9 -1.86 1.44 -6.30
N THR A 10 -0.77 2.06 -5.85
CA THR A 10 -0.26 3.36 -6.30
C THR A 10 1.21 3.21 -6.75
N ASP A 11 1.85 4.29 -7.18
CA ASP A 11 3.28 4.30 -7.49
C ASP A 11 4.11 4.07 -6.23
N ALA A 12 5.27 3.43 -6.36
CA ALA A 12 6.18 3.24 -5.24
C ALA A 12 6.82 4.57 -4.80
N ASN A 13 6.88 4.77 -3.48
CA ASN A 13 7.70 5.80 -2.86
C ASN A 13 9.20 5.40 -2.86
N ALA A 14 10.06 6.27 -2.31
CA ALA A 14 11.51 6.06 -2.30
C ALA A 14 11.97 4.79 -1.56
N HIS A 15 11.21 4.32 -0.56
CA HIS A 15 11.55 3.12 0.19
C HIS A 15 11.20 1.83 -0.58
N VAL A 16 10.07 1.83 -1.30
CA VAL A 16 9.59 0.63 -2.02
C VAL A 16 10.17 0.54 -3.43
N ARG A 17 10.48 1.67 -4.08
CA ARG A 17 10.96 1.71 -5.47
C ARG A 17 12.17 0.81 -5.76
N PRO A 18 13.15 0.62 -4.86
CA PRO A 18 14.25 -0.33 -5.07
C PRO A 18 13.80 -1.80 -5.12
N LEU A 19 12.61 -2.13 -4.60
CA LEU A 19 12.06 -3.48 -4.54
C LEU A 19 11.01 -3.72 -5.64
N HIS A 20 10.16 -2.73 -5.91
CA HIS A 20 9.06 -2.82 -6.87
C HIS A 20 8.54 -1.43 -7.29
N GLU A 21 7.99 -1.30 -8.50
CA GLU A 21 7.51 -0.02 -9.05
C GLU A 21 6.20 0.49 -8.43
N ARG A 22 5.45 -0.40 -7.78
CA ARG A 22 4.15 -0.11 -7.14
C ARG A 22 4.13 -0.49 -5.68
N MET A 23 3.30 0.20 -4.92
CA MET A 23 3.03 -0.09 -3.51
C MET A 23 1.52 -0.05 -3.22
N PRO A 24 1.03 -0.70 -2.15
CA PRO A 24 -0.35 -0.53 -1.72
C PRO A 24 -0.61 0.90 -1.21
N VAL A 25 -1.84 1.37 -1.34
CA VAL A 25 -2.29 2.60 -0.67
C VAL A 25 -2.39 2.35 0.83
N ILE A 26 -1.58 3.05 1.62
CA ILE A 26 -1.56 2.99 3.08
C ILE A 26 -2.23 4.25 3.62
N LEU A 27 -3.31 4.09 4.38
CA LEU A 27 -4.09 5.20 4.92
C LEU A 27 -3.75 5.48 6.38
N PRO A 28 -3.43 6.73 6.76
CA PRO A 28 -3.38 7.10 8.16
C PRO A 28 -4.79 7.05 8.78
N ARG A 29 -4.86 6.86 10.09
CA ARG A 29 -6.16 6.67 10.79
C ARG A 29 -7.15 7.81 10.59
N HIS A 30 -6.67 9.05 10.46
CA HIS A 30 -7.54 10.20 10.26
C HIS A 30 -8.26 10.21 8.89
N ASP A 31 -7.75 9.47 7.90
CA ASP A 31 -8.34 9.38 6.56
C ASP A 31 -9.39 8.25 6.45
N TRP A 32 -9.56 7.42 7.49
CA TRP A 32 -10.45 6.24 7.40
C TRP A 32 -11.92 6.59 7.18
N GLN A 33 -12.40 7.66 7.81
CA GLN A 33 -13.80 8.09 7.63
C GLN A 33 -14.06 8.55 6.19
N GLN A 34 -13.12 9.31 5.61
CA GLN A 34 -13.19 9.71 4.20
C GLN A 34 -13.14 8.50 3.27
N TRP A 35 -12.31 7.50 3.57
CA TRP A 35 -12.22 6.28 2.75
C TRP A 35 -13.50 5.42 2.80
N LEU A 36 -14.04 5.20 4.00
CA LEU A 36 -15.17 4.28 4.20
C LEU A 36 -16.53 4.90 3.87
N HIS A 37 -16.66 6.21 4.03
CA HIS A 37 -17.95 6.90 3.96
C HIS A 37 -17.98 8.10 3.01
N GLY A 38 -16.83 8.51 2.47
CA GLY A 38 -16.76 9.55 1.45
C GLY A 38 -17.26 9.10 0.09
N THR A 39 -17.34 10.05 -0.83
CA THR A 39 -17.61 9.80 -2.24
C THR A 39 -16.45 9.04 -2.89
N PRO A 40 -16.69 8.34 -4.02
CA PRO A 40 -15.62 7.69 -4.78
C PRO A 40 -14.49 8.65 -5.18
N ALA A 41 -14.80 9.93 -5.46
CA ALA A 41 -13.80 10.93 -5.80
C ALA A 41 -12.92 11.30 -4.59
N GLU A 42 -13.52 11.45 -3.41
CA GLU A 42 -12.79 11.70 -2.16
C GLU A 42 -11.93 10.51 -1.76
N ALA A 43 -12.41 9.28 -1.94
CA ALA A 43 -11.62 8.07 -1.72
C ALA A 43 -10.46 7.97 -2.72
N PHE A 44 -10.69 8.25 -4.00
CA PHE A 44 -9.65 8.23 -5.02
C PHE A 44 -8.54 9.25 -4.78
N ALA A 45 -8.86 10.41 -4.20
CA ALA A 45 -7.87 11.43 -3.82
C ALA A 45 -6.87 10.92 -2.75
N LEU A 46 -7.22 9.87 -1.99
CA LEU A 46 -6.34 9.22 -1.02
C LEU A 46 -5.37 8.20 -1.66
N CYS A 47 -5.53 7.86 -2.94
CA CYS A 47 -4.75 6.84 -3.65
C CYS A 47 -3.35 7.33 -4.07
N ARG A 48 -2.56 7.77 -3.10
CA ARG A 48 -1.21 8.32 -3.28
C ARG A 48 -0.14 7.44 -2.60
N PRO A 49 1.13 7.50 -3.03
CA PRO A 49 2.22 6.83 -2.34
C PRO A 49 2.27 7.26 -0.88
N TYR A 50 2.55 6.33 0.03
CA TYR A 50 2.60 6.64 1.45
C TYR A 50 3.72 7.63 1.76
N ALA A 51 3.37 8.73 2.43
CA ALA A 51 4.26 9.84 2.75
C ALA A 51 4.73 9.86 4.21
N GLY A 52 4.29 8.89 5.03
CA GLY A 52 4.73 8.77 6.41
C GLY A 52 6.08 8.07 6.53
N GLU A 53 6.58 8.01 7.76
CA GLU A 53 7.84 7.32 8.06
C GLU A 53 7.75 5.82 7.74
N MET A 54 8.81 5.29 7.14
CA MET A 54 8.96 3.88 6.84
C MET A 54 10.36 3.41 7.23
N GLN A 55 10.42 2.24 7.84
CA GLN A 55 11.66 1.51 8.09
C GLN A 55 11.64 0.23 7.25
N VAL A 56 12.78 -0.08 6.62
CA VAL A 56 12.95 -1.31 5.85
C VAL A 56 13.87 -2.22 6.64
N ASP A 57 13.29 -3.24 7.26
CA ASP A 57 14.02 -4.34 7.86
C ASP A 57 14.17 -5.47 6.84
N ARG A 58 15.41 -5.87 6.55
CA ARG A 58 15.71 -6.89 5.55
C ARG A 58 15.86 -8.23 6.23
N THR A 59 15.11 -9.23 5.76
CA THR A 59 15.30 -10.62 6.20
C THR A 59 16.50 -11.26 5.51
N ASP A 60 17.23 -12.09 6.25
CA ASP A 60 18.25 -12.99 5.72
C ASP A 60 17.63 -14.28 5.14
N GLU A 61 16.33 -14.49 5.33
CA GLU A 61 15.59 -15.62 4.76
C GLU A 61 15.37 -15.41 3.25
N PRO A 62 15.88 -16.31 2.40
CA PRO A 62 15.71 -16.17 0.96
C PRO A 62 14.25 -16.43 0.55
N TRP A 63 13.74 -15.64 -0.39
CA TRP A 63 12.38 -15.81 -0.97
C TRP A 63 12.17 -17.21 -1.57
N VAL A 64 13.23 -17.79 -2.13
CA VAL A 64 13.24 -19.18 -2.62
C VAL A 64 14.31 -19.94 -1.85
N ALA A 65 13.90 -20.92 -1.06
CA ALA A 65 14.85 -21.83 -0.42
C ALA A 65 15.61 -22.63 -1.50
N ARG A 66 16.93 -22.71 -1.38
CA ARG A 66 17.74 -23.62 -2.21
C ARG A 66 17.32 -25.04 -1.83
N ARG A 67 16.89 -25.83 -2.82
CA ARG A 67 16.63 -27.27 -2.67
C ARG A 67 17.90 -28.03 -2.29
#